data_AF-A0A815JM17-F1
#
_entry.id   AF-A0A815JM17-F1
#
_cell.length_a   1.000
_cell.length_b   1.000
_cell.length_c   1.000
_cell.angle_alpha   90.00
_cell.angle_beta   90.00
_cell.angle_gamma   90.00
#
_symmetry.space_group_name_H-M   'P 1'
#
loop_
_entity.id
_entity.type
_entity.pdbx_description
1 polymer ?
#
loop_
_entity_poly.entity_id
_entity_poly.type
_entity_poly.pdbx_seq_one_letter_code
_entity_poly.pdbx_strand_id
1 'polypeptide(L)'
;MKSGAVSKSDAFSAEDPVMVCGVVESTSSSDWTLVWEDNFNWNGGIDPTKWEFDVGGHGWGNNEKQFYTNNRQENTRCELFPGSSNGRLIIEARREQMENCEFTSARLKSKVKWTYGRLQIRAKVPDGRGLWSALWMLPEKATHSSVCWPDNGETDLMEQVGYDLLRIHSTVHTQAYNHMKGTQKGLSIIVSDAVSNFKIYTLNWNPNKIEMYAGDDTNPFANHIFTWNKEGDRTQCNSDWTLVWEDNFTWNGGIDPTKWEFDVGGHGWGNNEKQFYTNNRRENTRCELFPGSSNGRLIIEARREQMKNCEFTSARLKSKVKWTYGRLQIRAKVSDGRGLWSALWMLPEKATHSSVYWPDNGEIDLMEQVGYDPLRIHSTVHTQAYNHIKGTQKGNSIIVSDAVSNFKIYTLNWNPDKIEMYAGDDANPFANHIFTWNKEGDWTQWPFDKPFFIIMNIAVGGNWFGDMSTI
;
A
#
# COMPACT_ATOMS: atom_id res chain seq x y z
N MET A 1 14.63 -36.35 52.32
CA MET A 1 14.54 -36.46 50.85
C MET A 1 13.21 -37.11 50.49
N LYS A 2 12.25 -36.31 50.01
CA LYS A 2 11.09 -36.81 49.26
C LYS A 2 10.87 -35.87 48.08
N SER A 3 10.70 -36.53 46.95
CA SER A 3 10.63 -36.05 45.57
C SER A 3 9.68 -34.88 45.37
N GLY A 4 10.18 -33.83 44.71
CA GLY A 4 9.36 -32.79 44.12
C GLY A 4 8.47 -33.36 43.03
N ALA A 5 7.17 -33.14 43.16
CA ALA A 5 6.21 -33.32 42.09
C ALA A 5 6.18 -32.03 41.26
N VAL A 6 6.63 -32.12 40.02
CA VAL A 6 6.43 -31.12 38.98
C VAL A 6 4.91 -30.97 38.74
N SER A 7 4.34 -29.79 39.02
CA SER A 7 2.96 -29.48 38.61
C SER A 7 2.94 -28.85 37.22
N LYS A 8 2.04 -29.39 36.40
CA LYS A 8 1.89 -29.20 34.96
C LYS A 8 1.49 -27.77 34.57
N SER A 9 2.43 -27.10 33.88
CA SER A 9 2.29 -26.30 32.64
C SER A 9 1.11 -25.31 32.49
N ASP A 10 1.42 -24.05 32.77
CA ASP A 10 1.15 -22.80 32.01
C ASP A 10 0.06 -22.86 30.91
N ALA A 11 -1.10 -22.28 31.22
CA ALA A 11 -2.16 -22.02 30.23
C ALA A 11 -1.94 -20.70 29.46
N PHE A 12 -1.03 -19.84 29.93
CA PHE A 12 -0.54 -18.67 29.21
C PHE A 12 0.99 -18.67 29.33
N SER A 13 1.72 -18.47 28.24
CA SER A 13 3.19 -18.43 28.24
C SER A 13 3.76 -17.04 28.56
N ALA A 14 2.93 -16.11 29.02
CA ALA A 14 3.27 -14.71 29.22
C ALA A 14 2.94 -14.25 30.64
N GLU A 15 3.75 -13.33 31.17
CA GLU A 15 3.58 -12.80 32.53
C GLU A 15 2.39 -11.81 32.65
N ASP A 16 1.92 -11.18 31.55
CA ASP A 16 0.83 -10.18 31.56
C ASP A 16 -0.06 -10.23 30.28
N PRO A 17 -1.21 -10.94 30.27
CA PRO A 17 -2.11 -11.05 29.11
C PRO A 17 -2.99 -9.79 28.94
N VAL A 18 -2.36 -8.65 28.64
CA VAL A 18 -2.99 -7.32 28.61
C VAL A 18 -2.98 -6.68 27.23
N MET A 19 -4.16 -6.31 26.70
CA MET A 19 -4.25 -5.31 25.62
C MET A 19 -4.24 -3.91 26.22
N VAL A 20 -3.40 -3.02 25.69
CA VAL A 20 -3.26 -1.64 26.18
C VAL A 20 -3.56 -0.66 25.06
N CYS A 21 -4.53 0.25 25.20
CA CYS A 21 -4.78 1.34 24.24
C CYS A 21 -4.27 2.69 24.79
N GLY A 22 -3.60 3.52 23.98
CA GLY A 22 -2.98 4.78 24.41
C GLY A 22 -3.19 5.95 23.43
N VAL A 23 -2.50 7.07 23.70
CA VAL A 23 -2.67 8.36 23.00
C VAL A 23 -2.10 8.34 21.58
N VAL A 24 -2.89 8.73 20.58
CA VAL A 24 -2.38 9.11 19.24
C VAL A 24 -2.07 10.60 19.27
N GLU A 25 -0.83 11.01 19.03
CA GLU A 25 -0.53 12.44 18.88
C GLU A 25 -1.23 12.96 17.61
N SER A 26 -2.10 13.95 17.78
CA SER A 26 -2.85 14.55 16.66
C SER A 26 -1.87 15.28 15.73
N THR A 27 -1.51 14.66 14.62
CA THR A 27 -0.92 15.40 13.51
C THR A 27 -2.05 16.15 12.82
N SER A 28 -2.17 17.45 13.09
CA SER A 28 -3.09 18.32 12.37
C SER A 28 -2.64 18.42 10.91
N SER A 29 -3.08 17.48 10.07
CA SER A 29 -3.04 17.66 8.62
C SER A 29 -4.22 18.53 8.21
N SER A 30 -4.04 19.40 7.22
CA SER A 30 -5.03 20.38 6.75
C SER A 30 -6.37 19.80 6.26
N ASP A 31 -6.49 18.48 6.19
CA ASP A 31 -7.54 17.76 5.46
C ASP A 31 -8.47 16.97 6.38
N TRP A 32 -8.17 16.87 7.69
CA TRP A 32 -8.98 16.11 8.65
C TRP A 32 -9.32 16.95 9.89
N THR A 33 -10.58 16.88 10.30
CA THR A 33 -11.06 17.48 11.56
C THR A 33 -11.28 16.39 12.58
N LEU A 34 -10.67 16.51 13.77
CA LEU A 34 -10.91 15.60 14.88
C LEU A 34 -12.34 15.81 15.39
N VAL A 35 -13.16 14.75 15.39
CA VAL A 35 -14.56 14.79 15.82
C VAL A 35 -14.83 14.04 17.13
N TRP A 36 -13.94 13.10 17.50
CA TRP A 36 -14.07 12.31 18.72
C TRP A 36 -12.72 11.70 19.09
N GLU A 37 -12.41 11.66 20.39
CA GLU A 37 -11.24 10.96 20.93
C GLU A 37 -11.49 10.46 22.37
N ASP A 38 -10.73 9.44 22.75
CA ASP A 38 -10.56 9.08 24.16
C ASP A 38 -9.14 8.61 24.45
N ASN A 39 -8.45 9.36 25.32
CA ASN A 39 -7.04 9.16 25.65
C ASN A 39 -6.85 8.42 26.97
N PHE A 40 -7.93 8.13 27.71
CA PHE A 40 -7.90 7.36 28.97
C PHE A 40 -6.97 7.95 30.05
N ASN A 41 -6.87 9.29 30.10
CA ASN A 41 -5.97 10.05 30.97
C ASN A 41 -6.45 10.13 32.44
N TRP A 42 -6.88 9.01 33.03
CA TRP A 42 -7.27 8.92 34.43
C TRP A 42 -7.07 7.51 35.00
N ASN A 43 -7.06 7.38 36.32
CA ASN A 43 -7.10 6.08 37.00
C ASN A 43 -8.55 5.72 37.34
N GLY A 44 -8.99 4.50 37.02
CA GLY A 44 -10.31 4.00 37.40
C GLY A 44 -11.02 3.17 36.34
N GLY A 45 -12.35 3.24 36.29
CA GLY A 45 -13.15 2.60 35.25
C GLY A 45 -13.17 3.39 33.93
N ILE A 46 -13.82 2.84 32.91
CA ILE A 46 -14.10 3.55 31.64
C ILE A 46 -15.05 4.75 31.85
N ASP A 47 -15.00 5.72 30.95
CA ASP A 47 -15.98 6.81 30.92
C ASP A 47 -17.34 6.29 30.39
N PRO A 48 -18.38 6.20 31.24
CA PRO A 48 -19.68 5.66 30.83
C PRO A 48 -20.43 6.58 29.87
N THR A 49 -19.98 7.81 29.63
CA THR A 49 -20.54 8.68 28.59
C THR A 49 -20.01 8.31 27.20
N LYS A 50 -18.85 7.67 27.12
CA LYS A 50 -18.18 7.27 25.87
C LYS A 50 -18.27 5.78 25.57
N TRP A 51 -18.34 4.94 26.60
CA TRP A 51 -18.23 3.48 26.47
C TRP A 51 -19.34 2.75 27.22
N GLU A 52 -19.63 1.52 26.77
CA GLU A 52 -20.47 0.55 27.48
C GLU A 52 -19.88 -0.86 27.38
N PHE A 53 -20.27 -1.74 28.31
CA PHE A 53 -19.82 -3.14 28.35
C PHE A 53 -20.80 -4.06 27.62
N ASP A 54 -20.27 -5.04 26.89
CA ASP A 54 -20.98 -6.27 26.55
C ASP A 54 -20.63 -7.34 27.59
N VAL A 55 -21.64 -7.87 28.28
CA VAL A 55 -21.47 -8.76 29.46
C VAL A 55 -22.07 -10.13 29.18
N GLY A 56 -21.37 -11.20 29.55
CA GLY A 56 -21.86 -12.58 29.46
C GLY A 56 -20.81 -13.61 29.02
N GLY A 57 -21.18 -14.89 29.10
CA GLY A 57 -20.30 -16.04 28.86
C GLY A 57 -20.93 -17.18 28.04
N HIS A 58 -21.67 -16.83 26.99
CA HIS A 58 -22.42 -17.79 26.14
C HIS A 58 -21.66 -18.16 24.84
N GLY A 59 -20.35 -17.90 24.78
CA GLY A 59 -19.48 -18.29 23.67
C GLY A 59 -19.38 -17.29 22.51
N TRP A 60 -20.22 -16.25 22.47
CA TRP A 60 -20.09 -15.05 21.61
C TRP A 60 -19.84 -15.28 20.11
N GLY A 61 -20.26 -16.43 19.58
CA GLY A 61 -20.13 -16.81 18.17
C GLY A 61 -18.94 -17.71 17.86
N ASN A 62 -17.89 -17.69 18.70
CA ASN A 62 -16.63 -18.42 18.45
C ASN A 62 -16.29 -19.48 19.51
N ASN A 63 -17.28 -19.91 20.31
CA ASN A 63 -17.07 -20.79 21.47
C ASN A 63 -16.04 -20.21 22.46
N GLU A 64 -16.08 -18.89 22.63
CA GLU A 64 -15.25 -18.14 23.57
C GLU A 64 -15.41 -18.69 25.00
N LYS A 65 -14.29 -18.86 25.71
CA LYS A 65 -14.25 -19.53 27.02
C LYS A 65 -14.38 -18.58 28.21
N GLN A 66 -14.36 -17.28 27.94
CA GLN A 66 -14.40 -16.24 28.94
C GLN A 66 -15.82 -15.76 29.22
N PHE A 67 -16.05 -15.33 30.46
CA PHE A 67 -17.13 -14.45 30.82
C PHE A 67 -16.66 -13.00 30.67
N TYR A 68 -17.32 -12.22 29.81
CA TYR A 68 -17.08 -10.79 29.75
C TYR A 68 -17.76 -10.08 30.91
N THR A 69 -16.98 -9.33 31.68
CA THR A 69 -17.41 -8.67 32.91
C THR A 69 -17.67 -7.18 32.68
N ASN A 70 -18.37 -6.54 33.62
CA ASN A 70 -18.48 -5.08 33.69
C ASN A 70 -17.93 -4.58 35.02
N ASN A 71 -17.39 -3.35 35.02
CA ASN A 71 -16.97 -2.62 36.22
C ASN A 71 -16.01 -3.39 37.17
N ARG A 72 -15.27 -4.37 36.65
CA ARG A 72 -14.20 -5.06 37.37
C ARG A 72 -12.85 -4.52 36.94
N GLN A 73 -12.12 -3.94 37.88
CA GLN A 73 -10.79 -3.37 37.60
C GLN A 73 -9.77 -4.46 37.21
N GLU A 74 -9.99 -5.71 37.63
CA GLU A 74 -9.17 -6.84 37.24
C GLU A 74 -9.23 -7.13 35.74
N ASN A 75 -10.35 -6.84 35.08
CA ASN A 75 -10.54 -7.10 33.65
C ASN A 75 -10.52 -5.83 32.80
N THR A 76 -10.91 -4.67 33.35
CA THR A 76 -10.90 -3.39 32.65
C THR A 76 -10.63 -2.22 33.55
N ARG A 77 -9.62 -1.42 33.22
CA ARG A 77 -9.28 -0.20 33.96
C ARG A 77 -8.54 0.81 33.09
N CYS A 78 -8.75 2.08 33.37
CA CYS A 78 -7.88 3.15 32.90
C CYS A 78 -6.75 3.35 33.91
N GLU A 79 -5.52 3.53 33.42
CA GLU A 79 -4.35 3.81 34.23
C GLU A 79 -3.49 4.90 33.60
N LEU A 80 -2.96 5.82 34.41
CA LEU A 80 -1.91 6.72 33.98
C LEU A 80 -0.59 5.98 33.78
N PHE A 81 0.19 6.37 32.77
CA PHE A 81 1.59 5.93 32.71
C PHE A 81 2.36 6.48 33.91
N PRO A 82 3.29 5.72 34.50
CA PRO A 82 4.10 6.19 35.63
C PRO A 82 4.77 7.53 35.32
N GLY A 83 4.48 8.55 36.14
CA GLY A 83 5.04 9.90 35.97
C GLY A 83 4.50 10.71 34.79
N SER A 84 3.39 10.30 34.17
CA SER A 84 2.78 10.97 33.02
C SER A 84 1.35 11.43 33.30
N SER A 85 0.92 12.49 32.61
CA SER A 85 -0.50 12.86 32.49
C SER A 85 -1.24 12.05 31.44
N ASN A 86 -0.52 11.29 30.60
CA ASN A 86 -1.11 10.41 29.62
C ASN A 86 -1.48 9.08 30.27
N GLY A 87 -2.61 8.51 29.84
CA GLY A 87 -3.08 7.24 30.34
C GLY A 87 -3.33 6.22 29.24
N ARG A 88 -3.94 5.12 29.66
CA ARG A 88 -4.22 3.97 28.83
C ARG A 88 -5.42 3.21 29.35
N LEU A 89 -6.13 2.56 28.44
CA LEU A 89 -7.09 1.52 28.78
C LEU A 89 -6.38 0.17 28.81
N ILE A 90 -6.61 -0.59 29.87
CA ILE A 90 -6.16 -1.97 30.04
C ILE A 90 -7.38 -2.89 29.92
N ILE A 91 -7.29 -3.88 29.04
CA ILE A 91 -8.19 -5.04 28.99
C ILE A 91 -7.36 -6.29 29.31
N GLU A 92 -7.73 -6.99 30.36
CA GLU A 92 -6.97 -8.10 30.91
C GLU A 92 -7.82 -9.37 31.00
N ALA A 93 -7.36 -10.43 30.33
CA ALA A 93 -7.94 -11.76 30.45
C ALA A 93 -7.34 -12.48 31.65
N ARG A 94 -8.18 -13.12 32.49
CA ARG A 94 -7.72 -13.85 33.68
C ARG A 94 -8.28 -15.25 33.68
N ARG A 95 -7.48 -16.20 34.15
CA ARG A 95 -7.97 -17.55 34.47
C ARG A 95 -8.64 -17.52 35.83
N GLU A 96 -9.95 -17.39 35.81
CA GLU A 96 -10.79 -17.24 36.99
C GLU A 96 -12.16 -17.80 36.63
N GLN A 97 -12.70 -18.66 37.50
CA GLN A 97 -14.03 -19.22 37.30
C GLN A 97 -15.08 -18.15 37.55
N MET A 98 -15.93 -17.92 36.54
CA MET A 98 -17.09 -17.04 36.66
C MET A 98 -18.26 -17.66 35.90
N GLU A 99 -19.35 -17.90 36.62
CA GLU A 99 -20.49 -18.68 36.11
C GLU A 99 -20.03 -20.03 35.53
N ASN A 100 -20.29 -20.28 34.25
CA ASN A 100 -19.92 -21.49 33.51
C ASN A 100 -18.60 -21.34 32.72
N CYS A 101 -17.86 -20.24 32.91
CA CYS A 101 -16.65 -19.91 32.16
C CYS A 101 -15.40 -20.07 33.00
N GLU A 102 -14.32 -20.59 32.39
CA GLU A 102 -13.04 -20.81 33.05
C GLU A 102 -12.13 -19.56 33.07
N PHE A 103 -12.54 -18.51 32.35
CA PHE A 103 -11.80 -17.28 32.17
C PHE A 103 -12.72 -16.07 32.35
N THR A 104 -12.15 -14.94 32.70
CA THR A 104 -12.82 -13.62 32.70
C THR A 104 -12.07 -12.67 31.78
N SER A 105 -12.78 -11.74 31.14
CA SER A 105 -12.20 -10.66 30.34
C SER A 105 -13.19 -9.49 30.24
N ALA A 106 -12.99 -8.58 29.30
CA ALA A 106 -13.97 -7.55 28.99
C ALA A 106 -14.08 -7.27 27.49
N ARG A 107 -15.27 -6.81 27.11
CA ARG A 107 -15.64 -6.40 25.76
C ARG A 107 -16.37 -5.07 25.85
N LEU A 108 -15.89 -4.09 25.10
CA LEU A 108 -16.35 -2.72 25.16
C LEU A 108 -16.94 -2.30 23.82
N LYS A 109 -17.97 -1.46 23.86
CA LYS A 109 -18.55 -0.79 22.69
C LYS A 109 -18.48 0.71 22.88
N SER A 110 -18.11 1.42 21.82
CA SER A 110 -18.18 2.88 21.79
C SER A 110 -19.64 3.34 21.69
N LYS A 111 -19.98 4.42 22.40
CA LYS A 111 -21.26 5.12 22.23
C LYS A 111 -21.25 6.06 21.03
N VAL A 112 -20.08 6.52 20.62
CA VAL A 112 -19.91 7.23 19.35
C VAL A 112 -20.11 6.26 18.19
N LYS A 113 -20.77 6.76 17.15
CA LYS A 113 -21.09 6.06 15.91
C LYS A 113 -20.80 7.01 14.77
N TRP A 114 -20.18 6.52 13.72
CA TRP A 114 -19.86 7.35 12.56
C TRP A 114 -19.91 6.51 11.29
N THR A 115 -19.94 7.19 10.15
CA THR A 115 -19.84 6.57 8.84
C THR A 115 -18.89 7.39 8.01
N TYR A 116 -17.87 6.72 7.47
CA TYR A 116 -16.73 7.33 6.79
C TYR A 116 -15.84 8.19 7.69
N GLY A 117 -14.59 8.35 7.28
CA GLY A 117 -13.56 9.09 7.97
C GLY A 117 -12.34 8.23 8.29
N ARG A 118 -11.51 8.74 9.20
CA ARG A 118 -10.33 8.04 9.70
C ARG A 118 -10.53 7.66 11.16
N LEU A 119 -10.22 6.42 11.51
CA LEU A 119 -10.05 5.95 12.89
C LEU A 119 -8.60 5.56 13.10
N GLN A 120 -8.02 5.99 14.22
CA GLN A 120 -6.71 5.53 14.66
C GLN A 120 -6.81 5.03 16.10
N ILE A 121 -6.34 3.82 16.33
CA ILE A 121 -6.25 3.24 17.67
C ILE A 121 -4.79 2.92 17.92
N ARG A 122 -4.18 3.58 18.90
CA ARG A 122 -2.85 3.19 19.38
C ARG A 122 -3.02 2.09 20.40
N ALA A 123 -2.60 0.86 20.09
CA ALA A 123 -2.70 -0.27 21.01
C ALA A 123 -1.48 -1.19 20.99
N LYS A 124 -1.17 -1.79 22.14
CA LYS A 124 -0.28 -2.94 22.29
C LYS A 124 -1.13 -4.18 22.50
N VAL A 125 -0.92 -5.23 21.70
CA VAL A 125 -1.66 -6.49 21.82
C VAL A 125 -1.01 -7.41 22.85
N PRO A 126 -1.77 -8.28 23.54
CA PRO A 126 -1.21 -9.21 24.50
C PRO A 126 -0.42 -10.32 23.82
N ASP A 127 0.57 -10.86 24.53
CA ASP A 127 1.14 -12.17 24.25
C ASP A 127 0.44 -13.24 25.11
N GLY A 128 0.35 -14.46 24.57
CA GLY A 128 -0.21 -15.59 25.30
C GLY A 128 -1.03 -16.51 24.43
N ARG A 129 -0.62 -17.77 24.35
CA ARG A 129 -1.35 -18.80 23.63
C ARG A 129 -2.78 -18.93 24.17
N GLY A 130 -3.76 -18.96 23.27
CA GLY A 130 -5.18 -19.07 23.61
C GLY A 130 -5.92 -17.74 23.75
N LEU A 131 -5.21 -16.60 23.62
CA LEU A 131 -5.83 -15.29 23.50
C LEU A 131 -6.27 -15.00 22.06
N TRP A 132 -7.36 -14.24 21.92
CA TRP A 132 -7.80 -13.66 20.66
C TRP A 132 -8.15 -12.20 20.95
N SER A 133 -7.23 -11.31 20.60
CA SER A 133 -7.36 -9.88 20.86
C SER A 133 -7.86 -9.20 19.60
N ALA A 134 -8.85 -8.30 19.71
CA ALA A 134 -9.51 -7.73 18.53
C ALA A 134 -9.92 -6.25 18.72
N LEU A 135 -9.83 -5.49 17.63
CA LEU A 135 -10.39 -4.16 17.43
C LEU A 135 -11.23 -4.21 16.16
N TRP A 136 -12.54 -4.06 16.30
CA TRP A 136 -13.49 -4.39 15.24
C TRP A 136 -14.78 -3.57 15.38
N MET A 137 -15.59 -3.55 14.32
CA MET A 137 -16.80 -2.74 14.22
C MET A 137 -17.97 -3.53 13.64
N LEU A 138 -19.16 -3.26 14.18
CA LEU A 138 -20.46 -3.68 13.64
C LEU A 138 -21.33 -2.47 13.32
N PRO A 139 -22.30 -2.61 12.41
CA PRO A 139 -23.32 -1.60 12.20
C PRO A 139 -24.16 -1.39 13.46
N GLU A 140 -24.51 -0.13 13.76
CA GLU A 140 -25.43 0.18 14.87
C GLU A 140 -26.78 -0.51 14.70
N LYS A 141 -27.26 -0.58 13.45
CA LYS A 141 -28.57 -1.12 13.10
C LYS A 141 -28.43 -2.06 11.92
N ALA A 142 -29.13 -3.17 12.02
CA ALA A 142 -29.39 -4.04 10.90
C ALA A 142 -30.28 -3.30 9.88
N THR A 143 -29.74 -3.01 8.71
CA THR A 143 -30.40 -2.24 7.64
C THR A 143 -30.66 -3.05 6.37
N HIS A 144 -30.00 -4.20 6.21
CA HIS A 144 -30.05 -5.03 5.02
C HIS A 144 -30.71 -6.41 5.26
N SER A 145 -30.66 -6.92 6.48
CA SER A 145 -31.24 -8.22 6.85
C SER A 145 -31.63 -8.25 8.33
N SER A 146 -32.64 -9.04 8.69
CA SER A 146 -32.97 -9.30 10.10
C SER A 146 -31.90 -10.12 10.84
N VAL A 147 -30.97 -10.74 10.09
CA VAL A 147 -29.81 -11.44 10.64
C VAL A 147 -28.67 -10.42 10.78
N CYS A 148 -28.26 -10.09 12.00
CA CYS A 148 -27.27 -9.03 12.24
C CYS A 148 -25.92 -9.32 11.55
N TRP A 149 -25.35 -10.50 11.77
CA TRP A 149 -24.11 -10.95 11.16
C TRP A 149 -24.30 -12.23 10.33
N PRO A 150 -23.66 -12.37 9.15
CA PRO A 150 -22.75 -11.41 8.50
C PRO A 150 -23.47 -10.40 7.59
N ASP A 151 -24.80 -10.47 7.53
CA ASP A 151 -25.56 -9.81 6.48
C ASP A 151 -25.56 -8.28 6.53
N ASN A 152 -25.32 -7.68 7.70
CA ASN A 152 -25.25 -6.22 7.83
C ASN A 152 -23.82 -5.68 7.88
N GLY A 153 -22.82 -6.55 7.74
CA GLY A 153 -21.41 -6.19 7.70
C GLY A 153 -20.68 -6.30 9.03
N GLU A 154 -19.40 -6.62 8.97
CA GLU A 154 -18.43 -6.52 10.06
C GLU A 154 -17.09 -6.06 9.48
N THR A 155 -16.32 -5.31 10.27
CA THR A 155 -15.03 -4.79 9.88
C THR A 155 -14.03 -5.01 11.01
N ASP A 156 -13.11 -5.94 10.81
CA ASP A 156 -12.05 -6.26 11.75
C ASP A 156 -10.82 -5.45 11.37
N LEU A 157 -10.59 -4.36 12.11
CA LEU A 157 -9.40 -3.52 11.90
C LEU A 157 -8.13 -4.27 12.32
N MET A 158 -8.20 -5.00 13.43
CA MET A 158 -7.07 -5.75 13.96
C MET A 158 -7.60 -6.97 14.72
N GLU A 159 -7.13 -8.15 14.34
CA GLU A 159 -7.19 -9.35 15.17
C GLU A 159 -5.80 -9.96 15.30
N GLN A 160 -5.50 -10.45 16.49
CA GLN A 160 -4.30 -11.23 16.76
C GLN A 160 -4.67 -12.46 17.57
N VAL A 161 -4.17 -13.61 17.11
CA VAL A 161 -4.40 -14.90 17.74
C VAL A 161 -3.11 -15.35 18.42
N GLY A 162 -3.20 -15.68 19.70
CA GLY A 162 -2.05 -15.84 20.58
C GLY A 162 -1.08 -17.00 20.27
N TYR A 163 -1.37 -17.84 19.26
CA TYR A 163 -0.41 -18.82 18.74
C TYR A 163 0.48 -18.26 17.60
N ASP A 164 0.12 -17.10 17.04
CA ASP A 164 0.85 -16.42 15.97
C ASP A 164 1.05 -14.95 16.35
N LEU A 165 1.90 -14.74 17.35
CA LEU A 165 2.00 -13.49 18.11
C LEU A 165 2.31 -12.25 17.28
N LEU A 166 2.97 -12.41 16.13
CA LEU A 166 3.40 -11.31 15.28
C LEU A 166 2.45 -11.06 14.11
N ARG A 167 1.45 -11.93 13.91
CA ARG A 167 0.54 -11.81 12.79
C ARG A 167 -0.68 -11.01 13.20
N ILE A 168 -0.90 -9.92 12.46
CA ILE A 168 -2.11 -9.11 12.55
C ILE A 168 -2.99 -9.43 11.35
N HIS A 169 -4.25 -9.72 11.63
CA HIS A 169 -5.29 -9.95 10.64
C HIS A 169 -6.19 -8.72 10.54
N SER A 170 -6.58 -8.35 9.33
CA SER A 170 -7.61 -7.34 9.10
C SER A 170 -8.55 -7.84 8.03
N THR A 171 -9.85 -7.85 8.33
CA THR A 171 -10.85 -8.47 7.46
C THR A 171 -12.15 -7.68 7.40
N VAL A 172 -12.94 -7.96 6.37
CA VAL A 172 -14.32 -7.51 6.25
C VAL A 172 -15.21 -8.72 6.03
N HIS A 173 -16.34 -8.72 6.72
CA HIS A 173 -17.37 -9.74 6.55
C HIS A 173 -18.65 -9.14 6.02
N THR A 174 -19.28 -9.85 5.09
CA THR A 174 -20.58 -9.54 4.50
C THR A 174 -21.36 -10.85 4.31
N GLN A 175 -22.64 -10.75 3.92
CA GLN A 175 -23.42 -11.92 3.52
C GLN A 175 -22.68 -12.80 2.48
N ALA A 176 -22.02 -12.17 1.51
CA ALA A 176 -21.28 -12.86 0.45
C ALA A 176 -19.92 -13.37 0.90
N TYR A 177 -19.23 -12.61 1.75
CA TYR A 177 -17.84 -12.83 2.14
C TYR A 177 -17.71 -13.03 3.64
N ASN A 178 -17.61 -14.25 4.13
CA ASN A 178 -17.47 -14.51 5.56
C ASN A 178 -16.78 -15.85 5.86
N HIS A 179 -16.31 -15.99 7.09
CA HIS A 179 -15.52 -17.14 7.52
C HIS A 179 -16.33 -18.45 7.51
N MET A 180 -17.64 -18.40 7.78
CA MET A 180 -18.52 -19.58 7.72
C MET A 180 -18.60 -20.19 6.31
N LYS A 181 -18.37 -19.38 5.28
CA LYS A 181 -18.33 -19.81 3.87
C LYS A 181 -16.90 -20.04 3.35
N GLY A 182 -15.88 -19.71 4.14
CA GLY A 182 -14.50 -19.66 3.68
C GLY A 182 -14.24 -18.59 2.61
N THR A 183 -15.13 -17.59 2.47
CA THR A 183 -15.05 -16.54 1.45
C THR A 183 -14.70 -15.17 2.02
N GLN A 184 -14.31 -15.08 3.29
CA GLN A 184 -13.93 -13.83 3.93
C GLN A 184 -12.88 -13.05 3.11
N LYS A 185 -12.93 -11.73 3.20
CA LYS A 185 -12.03 -10.84 2.47
C LYS A 185 -11.17 -10.12 3.49
N GLY A 186 -9.87 -10.26 3.36
CA GLY A 186 -8.91 -9.72 4.31
C GLY A 186 -7.50 -10.15 3.95
N LEU A 187 -6.53 -9.62 4.68
CA LEU A 187 -5.15 -10.04 4.62
C LEU A 187 -4.59 -10.13 6.04
N SER A 188 -3.46 -10.81 6.17
CA SER A 188 -2.67 -10.82 7.39
C SER A 188 -1.22 -10.48 7.08
N ILE A 189 -0.62 -9.64 7.91
CA ILE A 189 0.80 -9.28 7.79
C ILE A 189 1.55 -9.58 9.08
N ILE A 190 2.87 -9.63 8.99
CA ILE A 190 3.73 -9.64 10.17
C ILE A 190 3.96 -8.20 10.60
N VAL A 191 3.53 -7.85 11.81
CA VAL A 191 3.87 -6.59 12.45
C VAL A 191 4.87 -6.92 13.55
N SER A 192 6.16 -6.75 13.24
CA SER A 192 7.23 -7.00 14.21
C SER A 192 6.96 -6.21 15.48
N ASP A 193 7.22 -6.82 16.63
CA ASP A 193 7.16 -6.23 17.97
C ASP A 193 5.76 -5.79 18.47
N ALA A 194 4.65 -6.12 17.77
CA ALA A 194 3.29 -5.72 18.14
C ALA A 194 2.85 -6.14 19.57
N VAL A 195 3.42 -7.22 20.09
CA VAL A 195 3.20 -7.69 21.48
C VAL A 195 4.04 -6.96 22.52
N SER A 196 5.18 -6.39 22.10
CA SER A 196 6.13 -5.69 22.97
C SER A 196 5.96 -4.17 22.96
N ASN A 197 5.44 -3.60 21.86
CA ASN A 197 5.34 -2.16 21.65
C ASN A 197 3.92 -1.74 21.21
N PHE A 198 3.57 -0.49 21.48
CA PHE A 198 2.37 0.10 20.94
C PHE A 198 2.47 0.25 19.42
N LYS A 199 1.35 -0.02 18.75
CA LYS A 199 1.15 0.20 17.32
C LYS A 199 -0.04 1.10 17.09
N ILE A 200 -0.03 1.84 15.98
CA ILE A 200 -1.19 2.60 15.53
C ILE A 200 -1.90 1.78 14.46
N TYR A 201 -3.09 1.29 14.77
CA TYR A 201 -4.00 0.65 13.83
C TYR A 201 -4.87 1.72 13.20
N THR A 202 -4.71 1.93 11.90
CA THR A 202 -5.40 3.00 11.17
C THR A 202 -6.42 2.41 10.20
N LEU A 203 -7.65 2.92 10.24
CA LEU A 203 -8.69 2.67 9.25
C LEU A 203 -9.02 3.97 8.51
N ASN A 204 -8.78 4.00 7.20
CA ASN A 204 -9.31 5.04 6.32
C ASN A 204 -10.55 4.50 5.62
N TRP A 205 -11.68 5.16 5.78
CA TRP A 205 -12.95 4.70 5.22
C TRP A 205 -13.66 5.82 4.49
N ASN A 206 -14.01 5.59 3.23
CA ASN A 206 -14.83 6.49 2.45
C ASN A 206 -15.91 5.68 1.70
N PRO A 207 -16.84 6.31 0.97
CA PRO A 207 -17.92 5.62 0.27
C PRO A 207 -17.51 4.53 -0.71
N ASN A 208 -16.26 4.56 -1.19
CA ASN A 208 -15.76 3.68 -2.22
C ASN A 208 -14.73 2.66 -1.70
N LYS A 209 -14.06 2.92 -0.58
CA LYS A 209 -13.04 2.02 -0.05
C LYS A 209 -12.86 2.07 1.47
N ILE A 210 -12.36 0.97 2.01
CA ILE A 210 -11.80 0.83 3.35
C ILE A 210 -10.33 0.43 3.19
N GLU A 211 -9.43 1.11 3.88
CA GLU A 211 -8.00 0.79 3.93
C GLU A 211 -7.58 0.64 5.40
N MET A 212 -6.82 -0.41 5.69
CA MET A 212 -6.39 -0.78 7.03
C MET A 212 -4.86 -0.85 7.09
N TYR A 213 -4.28 -0.27 8.12
CA TYR A 213 -2.84 -0.17 8.32
C TYR A 213 -2.45 -0.50 9.76
N ALA A 214 -1.22 -0.96 9.96
CA ALA A 214 -0.54 -0.99 11.25
C ALA A 214 0.80 -0.26 11.15
N GLY A 215 1.00 0.72 12.04
CA GLY A 215 2.22 1.50 12.11
C GLY A 215 2.64 1.75 13.55
N ASP A 216 3.46 2.77 13.75
CA ASP A 216 3.86 3.27 15.07
C ASP A 216 3.64 4.79 15.13
N ASP A 217 4.07 5.40 16.24
CA ASP A 217 3.92 6.84 16.49
C ASP A 217 4.66 7.70 15.45
N THR A 218 5.71 7.18 14.80
CA THR A 218 6.48 7.90 13.79
C THR A 218 5.89 7.76 12.40
N ASN A 219 5.33 6.59 12.09
CA ASN A 219 4.66 6.31 10.82
C ASN A 219 3.44 5.42 11.05
N PRO A 220 2.25 6.01 11.28
CA PRO A 220 1.00 5.28 11.48
C PRO A 220 0.54 4.42 10.28
N PHE A 221 1.15 4.65 9.10
CA PHE A 221 0.82 4.01 7.83
C PHE A 221 1.94 3.06 7.36
N ALA A 222 2.93 2.76 8.21
CA ALA A 222 4.11 2.00 7.84
C ALA A 222 3.80 0.68 7.14
N ASN A 223 2.79 -0.05 7.62
CA ASN A 223 2.37 -1.30 7.01
C ASN A 223 0.91 -1.21 6.58
N HIS A 224 0.68 -1.21 5.27
CA HIS A 224 -0.64 -1.45 4.70
C HIS A 224 -1.00 -2.93 4.86
N ILE A 225 -2.17 -3.20 5.42
CA ILE A 225 -2.66 -4.57 5.65
C ILE A 225 -3.63 -4.96 4.56
N PHE A 226 -4.71 -4.19 4.39
CA PHE A 226 -5.83 -4.60 3.56
C PHE A 226 -6.58 -3.41 2.96
N THR A 227 -7.02 -3.56 1.72
CA THR A 227 -7.95 -2.63 1.05
C THR A 227 -9.19 -3.38 0.62
N TRP A 228 -10.35 -2.92 1.05
CA TRP A 228 -11.64 -3.33 0.53
C TRP A 228 -12.25 -2.22 -0.30
N ASN A 229 -12.40 -2.46 -1.60
CA ASN A 229 -13.10 -1.53 -2.48
C ASN A 229 -14.56 -1.96 -2.62
N LYS A 230 -15.46 -0.99 -2.68
CA LYS A 230 -16.86 -1.21 -3.04
C LYS A 230 -16.90 -1.88 -4.42
N GLU A 231 -17.60 -3.01 -4.51
CA GLU A 231 -17.70 -3.74 -5.77
C GLU A 231 -18.24 -2.84 -6.88
N GLY A 232 -17.43 -2.73 -7.94
CA GLY A 232 -17.51 -1.66 -8.95
C GLY A 232 -16.17 -0.97 -9.17
N ASP A 233 -15.25 -1.03 -8.19
CA ASP A 233 -13.92 -0.44 -8.30
C ASP A 233 -12.82 -1.48 -7.96
N ARG A 234 -12.46 -2.31 -8.95
CA ARG A 234 -11.42 -3.35 -8.77
C ARG A 234 -10.03 -2.73 -8.79
N THR A 235 -9.46 -2.38 -7.64
CA THR A 235 -7.99 -2.36 -7.46
C THR A 235 -7.47 -2.66 -6.04
N GLN A 236 -7.14 -3.94 -5.79
CA GLN A 236 -5.80 -4.43 -5.40
C GLN A 236 -5.77 -5.97 -5.31
N CYS A 237 -4.58 -6.56 -5.51
CA CYS A 237 -4.25 -8.00 -5.71
C CYS A 237 -4.59 -8.93 -4.51
N ASN A 238 -4.83 -10.24 -4.63
CA ASN A 238 -4.40 -11.20 -5.65
C ASN A 238 -5.31 -12.46 -5.70
N SER A 239 -5.75 -12.85 -6.91
CA SER A 239 -6.01 -14.25 -7.33
C SER A 239 -6.26 -14.39 -8.84
N ASP A 240 -6.52 -13.29 -9.57
CA ASP A 240 -6.96 -13.38 -10.98
C ASP A 240 -5.95 -12.81 -12.01
N TRP A 241 -4.77 -12.34 -11.58
CA TRP A 241 -3.74 -11.89 -12.52
C TRP A 241 -2.86 -13.07 -12.97
N THR A 242 -2.86 -13.33 -14.29
CA THR A 242 -1.95 -14.30 -14.90
C THR A 242 -0.73 -13.56 -15.44
N LEU A 243 0.47 -14.02 -15.07
CA LEU A 243 1.70 -13.52 -15.69
C LEU A 243 1.72 -13.92 -17.17
N VAL A 244 1.68 -12.93 -18.06
CA VAL A 244 1.68 -13.16 -19.51
C VAL A 244 3.02 -12.86 -20.17
N TRP A 245 3.89 -12.10 -19.50
CA TRP A 245 5.19 -11.73 -20.02
C TRP A 245 6.08 -11.16 -18.90
N GLU A 246 7.37 -11.47 -18.95
CA GLU A 246 8.38 -10.91 -18.05
C GLU A 246 9.76 -10.86 -18.71
N ASP A 247 10.63 -10.00 -18.18
CA ASP A 247 12.06 -10.06 -18.43
C ASP A 247 12.84 -9.75 -17.15
N ASN A 248 13.58 -10.75 -16.65
CA ASN A 248 14.31 -10.68 -15.39
C ASN A 248 15.80 -10.36 -15.55
N PHE A 249 16.27 -10.20 -16.80
CA PHE A 249 17.64 -9.77 -17.14
C PHE A 249 18.76 -10.59 -16.45
N THR A 250 18.55 -11.89 -16.26
CA THR A 250 19.42 -12.79 -15.48
C THR A 250 20.64 -13.30 -16.27
N TRP A 251 21.29 -12.44 -17.06
CA TRP A 251 22.51 -12.78 -17.82
C TRP A 251 23.44 -11.58 -17.96
N ASN A 252 24.71 -11.84 -18.27
CA ASN A 252 25.67 -10.80 -18.64
C ASN A 252 25.73 -10.69 -20.17
N GLY A 253 25.46 -9.50 -20.73
CA GLY A 253 25.58 -9.30 -22.17
C GLY A 253 24.67 -8.23 -22.76
N GLY A 254 24.38 -8.38 -24.05
CA GLY A 254 23.44 -7.51 -24.77
C GLY A 254 21.98 -7.83 -24.44
N ILE A 255 21.10 -7.02 -25.03
CA ILE A 255 19.64 -7.12 -24.82
C ILE A 255 19.05 -8.24 -25.68
N ASP A 256 18.06 -8.96 -25.15
CA ASP A 256 17.34 -10.01 -25.86
C ASP A 256 16.55 -9.42 -27.06
N PRO A 257 16.98 -9.67 -28.31
CA PRO A 257 16.35 -9.09 -29.49
C PRO A 257 15.00 -9.74 -29.81
N THR A 258 14.59 -10.80 -29.12
CA THR A 258 13.24 -11.38 -29.25
C THR A 258 12.22 -10.59 -28.43
N LYS A 259 12.67 -9.88 -27.39
CA LYS A 259 11.84 -9.11 -26.47
C LYS A 259 11.89 -7.61 -26.73
N TRP A 260 13.04 -7.08 -27.13
CA TRP A 260 13.28 -5.65 -27.23
C TRP A 260 13.80 -5.23 -28.60
N GLU A 261 13.55 -3.98 -28.94
CA GLU A 261 14.16 -3.26 -30.05
C GLU A 261 14.61 -1.85 -29.61
N PHE A 262 15.40 -1.19 -30.45
CA PHE A 262 16.01 0.10 -30.13
C PHE A 262 15.50 1.19 -31.06
N ASP A 263 15.10 2.32 -30.48
CA ASP A 263 14.95 3.57 -31.21
C ASP A 263 16.33 4.23 -31.33
N VAL A 264 16.77 4.53 -32.56
CA VAL A 264 18.15 4.97 -32.85
C VAL A 264 18.14 6.33 -33.52
N GLY A 265 18.84 7.31 -32.96
CA GLY A 265 18.85 8.67 -33.49
C GLY A 265 19.10 9.76 -32.46
N GLY A 266 19.35 10.98 -32.94
CA GLY A 266 19.65 12.16 -32.13
C GLY A 266 19.06 13.43 -32.74
N HIS A 267 17.80 13.36 -33.17
CA HIS A 267 17.07 14.47 -33.79
C HIS A 267 16.23 15.27 -32.78
N GLY A 268 16.53 15.15 -31.48
CA GLY A 268 15.84 15.86 -30.40
C GLY A 268 14.55 15.23 -29.90
N TRP A 269 14.07 14.14 -30.52
CA TRP A 269 12.98 13.27 -30.03
C TRP A 269 11.67 13.96 -29.60
N GLY A 270 11.37 15.12 -30.20
CA GLY A 270 10.17 15.92 -29.89
C GLY A 270 10.36 16.92 -28.75
N ASN A 271 11.43 16.79 -27.96
CA ASN A 271 11.66 17.57 -26.75
C ASN A 271 12.99 18.32 -26.73
N ASN A 272 13.64 18.57 -27.88
CA ASN A 272 14.97 19.20 -27.95
C ASN A 272 16.06 18.48 -27.13
N GLU A 273 15.93 17.17 -27.00
CA GLU A 273 16.84 16.27 -26.29
C GLU A 273 18.24 16.26 -26.94
N LYS A 274 19.30 16.07 -26.15
CA LYS A 274 20.71 16.25 -26.57
C LYS A 274 21.47 14.96 -26.86
N GLN A 275 20.89 13.80 -26.55
CA GLN A 275 21.54 12.51 -26.73
C GLN A 275 21.30 11.90 -28.11
N PHE A 276 22.27 11.12 -28.58
CA PHE A 276 22.09 10.12 -29.61
C PHE A 276 21.74 8.77 -28.97
N TYR A 277 20.53 8.26 -29.20
CA TYR A 277 20.17 6.90 -28.81
C TYR A 277 20.85 5.89 -29.75
N THR A 278 21.57 4.94 -29.16
CA THR A 278 22.41 3.97 -29.87
C THR A 278 21.71 2.62 -30.09
N ASN A 279 22.21 1.83 -31.04
CA ASN A 279 21.69 0.49 -31.33
C ASN A 279 22.46 -0.58 -30.56
N ASN A 280 21.89 -1.10 -29.47
CA ASN A 280 22.43 -2.21 -28.66
C ASN A 280 23.93 -2.07 -28.33
N ARG A 281 24.40 -0.83 -28.08
CA ARG A 281 25.78 -0.57 -27.72
C ARG A 281 25.96 -0.85 -26.24
N ARG A 282 26.90 -1.74 -25.89
CA ARG A 282 27.11 -2.23 -24.51
C ARG A 282 27.33 -1.10 -23.50
N GLU A 283 28.00 -0.04 -23.90
CA GLU A 283 28.27 1.13 -23.08
C GLU A 283 27.01 1.89 -22.69
N ASN A 284 25.96 1.82 -23.52
CA ASN A 284 24.69 2.48 -23.26
C ASN A 284 23.61 1.50 -22.76
N THR A 285 23.66 0.22 -23.15
CA THR A 285 22.68 -0.81 -22.75
C THR A 285 23.30 -2.16 -22.55
N ARG A 286 23.05 -2.77 -21.39
CA ARG A 286 23.55 -4.13 -21.10
C ARG A 286 22.75 -4.78 -19.99
N CYS A 287 22.69 -6.11 -20.01
CA CYS A 287 22.29 -6.91 -18.87
C CYS A 287 23.54 -7.24 -18.04
N GLU A 288 23.41 -7.11 -16.73
CA GLU A 288 24.44 -7.48 -15.75
C GLU A 288 23.84 -8.29 -14.61
N LEU A 289 24.54 -9.34 -14.18
CA LEU A 289 24.24 -10.03 -12.93
C LEU A 289 24.66 -9.18 -11.72
N PHE A 290 23.92 -9.27 -10.62
CA PHE A 290 24.41 -8.74 -9.35
C PHE A 290 25.63 -9.56 -8.89
N PRO A 291 26.66 -8.94 -8.29
CA PRO A 291 27.83 -9.65 -7.81
C PRO A 291 27.45 -10.83 -6.90
N GLY A 292 27.88 -12.05 -7.27
CA GLY A 292 27.59 -13.26 -6.51
C GLY A 292 26.13 -13.75 -6.57
N SER A 293 25.30 -13.25 -7.49
CA SER A 293 23.89 -13.62 -7.63
C SER A 293 23.56 -14.22 -9.00
N SER A 294 22.53 -15.06 -9.07
CA SER A 294 21.87 -15.46 -10.31
C SER A 294 20.86 -14.42 -10.81
N ASN A 295 20.52 -13.43 -9.99
CA ASN A 295 19.65 -12.32 -10.39
C ASN A 295 20.45 -11.28 -11.17
N GLY A 296 19.78 -10.60 -12.10
CA GLY A 296 20.41 -9.54 -12.89
C GLY A 296 19.56 -8.29 -13.02
N ARG A 297 20.04 -7.39 -13.86
CA ARG A 297 19.44 -6.09 -14.13
C ARG A 297 19.75 -5.65 -15.55
N LEU A 298 18.82 -4.91 -16.12
CA LEU A 298 19.10 -4.03 -17.24
C LEU A 298 19.80 -2.77 -16.74
N ILE A 299 20.83 -2.33 -17.45
CA ILE A 299 21.44 -1.01 -17.29
C ILE A 299 21.19 -0.22 -18.58
N ILE A 300 20.61 0.96 -18.43
CA ILE A 300 20.61 2.03 -19.43
C ILE A 300 21.53 3.12 -18.91
N GLU A 301 22.54 3.50 -19.67
CA GLU A 301 23.59 4.44 -19.27
C GLU A 301 23.69 5.57 -20.30
N ALA A 302 23.38 6.79 -19.84
CA ALA A 302 23.69 8.00 -20.58
C ALA A 302 25.17 8.35 -20.38
N ARG A 303 25.86 8.73 -21.46
CA ARG A 303 27.29 9.07 -21.43
C ARG A 303 27.54 10.37 -22.15
N ARG A 304 28.49 11.16 -21.65
CA ARG A 304 29.02 12.32 -22.37
C ARG A 304 30.11 11.85 -23.31
N GLU A 305 29.76 11.65 -24.57
CA GLU A 305 30.67 11.32 -25.65
C GLU A 305 30.10 11.82 -26.97
N GLN A 306 30.95 12.34 -27.84
CA GLN A 306 30.53 12.83 -29.15
C GLN A 306 30.12 11.66 -30.04
N MET A 307 28.88 11.66 -30.51
CA MET A 307 28.38 10.72 -31.50
C MET A 307 27.51 11.45 -32.53
N LYS A 308 27.97 11.43 -33.79
CA LYS A 308 27.39 12.22 -34.88
C LYS A 308 27.34 13.71 -34.49
N ASN A 309 26.15 14.29 -34.40
CA ASN A 309 25.90 15.69 -34.06
C ASN A 309 25.46 15.90 -32.60
N CYS A 310 25.61 14.88 -31.73
CA CYS A 310 25.16 14.90 -30.35
C CYS A 310 26.34 14.76 -29.38
N GLU A 311 26.34 15.53 -28.30
CA GLU A 311 27.41 15.52 -27.28
C GLU A 311 27.25 14.40 -26.24
N PHE A 312 26.10 13.72 -26.27
CA PHE A 312 25.75 12.65 -25.37
C PHE A 312 25.26 11.43 -26.15
N THR A 313 25.43 10.25 -25.57
CA THR A 313 24.82 9.01 -26.02
C THR A 313 23.93 8.45 -24.91
N SER A 314 22.95 7.65 -25.28
CA SER A 314 22.11 6.90 -24.33
C SER A 314 21.45 5.74 -25.09
N ALA A 315 20.39 5.18 -24.54
CA ALA A 315 19.50 4.30 -25.28
C ALA A 315 18.03 4.45 -24.92
N ARG A 316 17.20 4.00 -25.87
CA ARG A 316 15.74 3.96 -25.79
C ARG A 316 15.28 2.59 -26.27
N LEU A 317 14.92 1.74 -25.30
CA LEU A 317 14.42 0.39 -25.55
C LEU A 317 12.91 0.43 -25.72
N LYS A 318 12.41 -0.42 -26.61
CA LYS A 318 11.00 -0.62 -26.89
C LYS A 318 10.65 -2.10 -26.82
N SER A 319 9.58 -2.47 -26.13
CA SER A 319 9.13 -3.86 -26.10
C SER A 319 8.54 -4.28 -27.45
N LYS A 320 8.86 -5.49 -27.92
CA LYS A 320 8.26 -6.06 -29.14
C LYS A 320 6.83 -6.54 -28.92
N VAL A 321 6.55 -6.97 -27.70
CA VAL A 321 5.21 -7.30 -27.23
C VAL A 321 4.43 -6.02 -26.93
N LYS A 322 3.12 -6.08 -27.17
CA LYS A 322 2.18 -4.99 -26.88
C LYS A 322 1.00 -5.54 -26.08
N TRP A 323 0.43 -4.71 -25.23
CA TRP A 323 -0.72 -5.07 -24.41
C TRP A 323 -1.80 -4.03 -24.51
N THR A 324 -3.05 -4.49 -24.44
CA THR A 324 -4.18 -3.62 -24.10
C THR A 324 -4.64 -4.04 -22.72
N TYR A 325 -4.59 -3.10 -21.77
CA TYR A 325 -4.87 -3.37 -20.37
C TYR A 325 -3.85 -4.32 -19.71
N GLY A 326 -3.93 -4.40 -18.39
CA GLY A 326 -3.10 -5.29 -17.59
C GLY A 326 -2.50 -4.60 -16.39
N ARG A 327 -1.62 -5.35 -15.73
CA ARG A 327 -0.70 -4.83 -14.72
C ARG A 327 0.71 -4.88 -15.27
N LEU A 328 1.40 -3.74 -15.24
CA LEU A 328 2.82 -3.66 -15.51
C LEU A 328 3.54 -3.27 -14.22
N GLN A 329 4.55 -4.04 -13.85
CA GLN A 329 5.44 -3.73 -12.74
C GLN A 329 6.86 -3.68 -13.25
N ILE A 330 7.53 -2.55 -13.00
CA ILE A 330 8.94 -2.37 -13.34
C ILE A 330 9.71 -2.08 -12.06
N ARG A 331 10.63 -2.98 -11.73
CA ARG A 331 11.57 -2.81 -10.62
C ARG A 331 12.79 -2.02 -11.08
N ALA A 332 12.87 -0.74 -10.77
CA ALA A 332 13.91 0.14 -11.26
C ALA A 332 14.45 1.09 -10.18
N LYS A 333 15.67 1.58 -10.41
CA LYS A 333 16.30 2.64 -9.63
C LYS A 333 16.60 3.80 -10.58
N VAL A 334 16.26 5.02 -10.20
CA VAL A 334 16.39 6.20 -11.07
C VAL A 334 17.76 6.87 -10.92
N SER A 335 18.12 7.76 -11.85
CA SER A 335 19.39 8.49 -11.87
C SER A 335 19.30 9.88 -11.22
N ASP A 336 20.31 10.30 -10.47
CA ASP A 336 20.38 11.63 -9.82
C ASP A 336 21.23 12.68 -10.56
N GLY A 337 21.75 12.35 -11.75
CA GLY A 337 22.57 13.28 -12.53
C GLY A 337 21.74 14.44 -13.07
N ARG A 338 22.07 15.69 -12.68
CA ARG A 338 21.45 16.89 -13.26
C ARG A 338 21.56 16.85 -14.79
N GLY A 339 20.44 17.12 -15.47
CA GLY A 339 20.32 17.02 -16.92
C GLY A 339 19.89 15.65 -17.43
N LEU A 340 19.80 14.62 -16.57
CA LEU A 340 19.24 13.31 -16.94
C LEU A 340 17.74 13.27 -16.70
N TRP A 341 17.00 12.69 -17.64
CA TRP A 341 15.57 12.43 -17.52
C TRP A 341 15.31 10.95 -17.74
N SER A 342 15.03 10.24 -16.64
CA SER A 342 14.68 8.82 -16.67
C SER A 342 13.19 8.66 -16.94
N ALA A 343 12.82 7.77 -17.86
CA ALA A 343 11.42 7.52 -18.20
C ALA A 343 11.12 6.02 -18.35
N LEU A 344 10.01 5.59 -17.76
CA LEU A 344 9.35 4.30 -17.97
C LEU A 344 7.91 4.60 -18.40
N TRP A 345 7.58 4.30 -19.64
CA TRP A 345 6.37 4.85 -20.27
C TRP A 345 5.90 3.96 -21.42
N MET A 346 4.78 4.32 -22.04
CA MET A 346 4.16 3.51 -23.08
C MET A 346 3.58 4.39 -24.20
N LEU A 347 3.67 3.89 -25.44
CA LEU A 347 3.02 4.47 -26.61
C LEU A 347 2.20 3.41 -27.37
N PRO A 348 1.16 3.83 -28.12
CA PRO A 348 0.31 2.94 -28.89
C PRO A 348 1.09 2.29 -30.03
N GLU A 349 0.79 1.03 -30.35
CA GLU A 349 1.44 0.30 -31.45
C GLU A 349 1.36 1.06 -32.78
N LYS A 350 0.22 1.70 -33.03
CA LYS A 350 -0.05 2.42 -34.28
C LYS A 350 -1.14 3.46 -34.06
N ALA A 351 -1.25 4.39 -35.01
CA ALA A 351 -2.34 5.34 -35.07
C ALA A 351 -3.65 4.59 -35.42
N THR A 352 -4.67 4.70 -34.58
CA THR A 352 -5.96 4.02 -34.74
C THR A 352 -7.17 4.93 -34.58
N HIS A 353 -7.08 5.95 -33.71
CA HIS A 353 -8.16 6.92 -33.48
C HIS A 353 -8.08 8.11 -34.46
N SER A 354 -6.87 8.46 -34.89
CA SER A 354 -6.57 9.57 -35.79
C SER A 354 -5.36 9.25 -36.65
N SER A 355 -5.20 9.93 -37.79
CA SER A 355 -3.98 9.85 -38.62
C SER A 355 -2.79 10.57 -37.99
N VAL A 356 -3.03 11.48 -37.05
CA VAL A 356 -1.99 12.07 -36.20
C VAL A 356 -1.64 11.02 -35.15
N TYR A 357 -0.38 10.62 -35.04
CA TYR A 357 0.02 9.54 -34.11
C TYR A 357 -0.03 10.00 -32.65
N TRP A 358 0.78 11.00 -32.31
CA TRP A 358 0.82 11.61 -30.98
C TRP A 358 0.30 13.06 -31.07
N PRO A 359 -0.50 13.55 -30.11
CA PRO A 359 -0.95 12.88 -28.87
C PRO A 359 -2.26 12.10 -29.02
N ASP A 360 -2.84 12.09 -30.23
CA ASP A 360 -4.20 11.59 -30.48
C ASP A 360 -4.43 10.14 -30.06
N ASN A 361 -3.40 9.30 -30.12
CA ASN A 361 -3.52 7.88 -29.80
C ASN A 361 -3.01 7.51 -28.39
N GLY A 362 -2.66 8.51 -27.59
CA GLY A 362 -2.31 8.34 -26.19
C GLY A 362 -0.81 8.18 -25.90
N GLU A 363 -0.45 8.48 -24.67
CA GLU A 363 0.84 8.20 -24.01
C GLU A 363 0.54 7.95 -22.53
N ILE A 364 1.21 6.95 -21.95
CA ILE A 364 1.08 6.62 -20.52
C ILE A 364 2.49 6.65 -19.91
N ASP A 365 2.76 7.68 -19.12
CA ASP A 365 4.03 7.88 -18.43
C ASP A 365 3.91 7.33 -17.01
N LEU A 366 4.29 6.06 -16.84
CA LEU A 366 4.25 5.39 -15.54
C LEU A 366 5.19 6.07 -14.53
N MET A 367 6.40 6.38 -14.98
CA MET A 367 7.43 7.00 -14.14
C MET A 367 8.30 7.91 -14.99
N GLU A 368 8.32 9.19 -14.63
CA GLU A 368 9.32 10.13 -15.11
C GLU A 368 10.01 10.81 -13.94
N GLN A 369 11.32 11.01 -14.08
CA GLN A 369 12.14 11.69 -13.09
C GLN A 369 13.23 12.51 -13.77
N VAL A 370 13.37 13.76 -13.32
CA VAL A 370 14.37 14.70 -13.80
C VAL A 370 15.47 14.88 -12.75
N GLY A 371 16.73 14.84 -13.17
CA GLY A 371 17.88 14.76 -12.27
C GLY A 371 18.11 15.99 -11.39
N TYR A 372 17.50 17.14 -11.69
CA TYR A 372 17.56 18.29 -10.79
C TYR A 372 16.62 18.16 -9.58
N ASP A 373 15.65 17.24 -9.65
CA ASP A 373 14.66 16.97 -8.61
C ASP A 373 14.49 15.45 -8.42
N PRO A 374 15.56 14.77 -7.96
CA PRO A 374 15.70 13.35 -8.21
C PRO A 374 14.84 12.43 -7.34
N LEU A 375 14.17 13.00 -6.33
CA LEU A 375 13.23 12.27 -5.47
C LEU A 375 11.77 12.45 -5.91
N ARG A 376 11.49 13.38 -6.83
CA ARG A 376 10.13 13.60 -7.32
C ARG A 376 9.87 12.70 -8.52
N ILE A 377 8.89 11.83 -8.37
CA ILE A 377 8.42 10.93 -9.43
C ILE A 377 7.13 11.48 -9.99
N HIS A 378 7.08 11.61 -11.31
CA HIS A 378 5.91 12.05 -12.07
C HIS A 378 5.24 10.85 -12.74
N SER A 379 3.90 10.87 -12.72
CA SER A 379 3.05 9.94 -13.46
C SER A 379 2.04 10.75 -14.26
N THR A 380 2.05 10.58 -15.58
CA THR A 380 1.33 11.45 -16.50
C THR A 380 0.64 10.62 -17.58
N VAL A 381 -0.43 11.17 -18.15
CA VAL A 381 -1.09 10.64 -19.33
C VAL A 381 -1.27 11.78 -20.33
N HIS A 382 -0.95 11.51 -21.59
CA HIS A 382 -1.18 12.44 -22.69
C HIS A 382 -2.17 11.88 -23.70
N THR A 383 -3.05 12.76 -24.19
CA THR A 383 -4.12 12.46 -25.14
C THR A 383 -4.33 13.65 -26.07
N GLN A 384 -5.20 13.51 -27.07
CA GLN A 384 -5.57 14.64 -27.93
C GLN A 384 -6.00 15.84 -27.10
N ALA A 385 -6.91 15.63 -26.15
CA ALA A 385 -7.50 16.69 -25.35
C ALA A 385 -6.54 17.19 -24.27
N TYR A 386 -5.74 16.28 -23.70
CA TYR A 386 -4.92 16.53 -22.51
C TYR A 386 -3.45 16.23 -22.81
N ASN A 387 -2.64 17.23 -23.17
CA ASN A 387 -1.22 17.02 -23.43
C ASN A 387 -0.36 18.24 -23.07
N HIS A 388 0.95 18.02 -22.99
CA HIS A 388 1.90 19.05 -22.55
C HIS A 388 2.04 20.21 -23.54
N ILE A 389 1.84 20.01 -24.84
CA ILE A 389 1.83 21.12 -25.82
C ILE A 389 0.70 22.12 -25.50
N LYS A 390 -0.44 21.60 -25.05
CA LYS A 390 -1.59 22.41 -24.61
C LYS A 390 -1.52 22.83 -23.13
N GLY A 391 -0.59 22.29 -22.35
CA GLY A 391 -0.54 22.46 -20.89
C GLY A 391 -1.73 21.87 -20.15
N THR A 392 -2.36 20.83 -20.72
CA THR A 392 -3.62 20.22 -20.22
C THR A 392 -3.47 18.76 -19.83
N GLN A 393 -2.25 18.22 -19.85
CA GLN A 393 -1.97 16.85 -19.45
C GLN A 393 -2.54 16.53 -18.07
N LYS A 394 -2.96 15.28 -17.87
CA LYS A 394 -3.42 14.80 -16.57
C LYS A 394 -2.28 14.01 -15.93
N GLY A 395 -2.03 14.25 -14.66
CA GLY A 395 -0.96 13.59 -13.96
C GLY A 395 -0.81 14.14 -12.56
N ASN A 396 0.10 13.52 -11.81
CA ASN A 396 0.48 13.97 -10.49
C ASN A 396 1.95 13.59 -10.22
N SER A 397 2.50 14.09 -9.12
CA SER A 397 3.84 13.73 -8.68
C SER A 397 3.89 13.58 -7.17
N ILE A 398 4.77 12.70 -6.69
CA ILE A 398 5.04 12.51 -5.26
C ILE A 398 6.55 12.49 -5.01
N ILE A 399 6.94 12.68 -3.76
CA ILE A 399 8.31 12.44 -3.32
C ILE A 399 8.45 10.97 -2.92
N VAL A 400 9.43 10.28 -3.51
CA VAL A 400 9.84 8.92 -3.13
C VAL A 400 11.28 9.01 -2.63
N SER A 401 11.43 9.10 -1.30
CA SER A 401 12.64 9.58 -0.61
C SER A 401 13.95 8.83 -0.91
N ASP A 402 13.89 7.62 -1.44
CA ASP A 402 15.03 6.75 -1.70
C ASP A 402 15.00 6.13 -3.12
N ALA A 403 14.30 6.74 -4.07
CA ALA A 403 14.19 6.24 -5.46
C ALA A 403 15.55 6.20 -6.21
N VAL A 404 16.50 7.03 -5.81
CA VAL A 404 17.86 7.10 -6.38
C VAL A 404 18.79 6.03 -5.79
N SER A 405 18.63 5.74 -4.49
CA SER A 405 19.52 4.85 -3.75
C SER A 405 19.04 3.40 -3.79
N ASN A 406 17.74 3.17 -3.85
CA ASN A 406 17.11 1.85 -3.79
C ASN A 406 16.23 1.56 -5.01
N PHE A 407 16.09 0.27 -5.33
CA PHE A 407 15.09 -0.15 -6.29
C PHE A 407 13.68 0.10 -5.76
N LYS A 408 12.82 0.55 -6.66
CA LYS A 408 11.39 0.74 -6.45
C LYS A 408 10.60 -0.06 -7.46
N ILE A 409 9.40 -0.46 -7.08
CA ILE A 409 8.43 -1.06 -7.99
C ILE A 409 7.49 0.03 -8.47
N TYR A 410 7.61 0.40 -9.75
CA TYR A 410 6.66 1.27 -10.41
C TYR A 410 5.55 0.39 -10.98
N THR A 411 4.33 0.57 -10.50
CA THR A 411 3.19 -0.26 -10.88
C THR A 411 2.15 0.55 -11.65
N LEU A 412 1.81 0.09 -12.85
CA LEU A 412 0.64 0.51 -13.63
C LEU A 412 -0.46 -0.54 -13.51
N ASN A 413 -1.65 -0.13 -13.08
CA ASN A 413 -2.89 -0.86 -13.31
C ASN A 413 -3.67 -0.13 -14.40
N TRP A 414 -3.89 -0.81 -15.52
CA TRP A 414 -4.62 -0.24 -16.65
C TRP A 414 -5.74 -1.18 -17.05
N ASN A 415 -6.96 -0.69 -17.06
CA ASN A 415 -8.15 -1.43 -17.47
C ASN A 415 -9.07 -0.52 -18.31
N PRO A 416 -10.20 -1.03 -18.85
CA PRO A 416 -11.08 -0.23 -19.69
C PRO A 416 -11.67 1.02 -19.03
N ASP A 417 -11.70 1.06 -17.69
CA ASP A 417 -12.41 2.07 -16.91
C ASP A 417 -11.46 3.05 -16.21
N LYS A 418 -10.21 2.67 -15.96
CA LYS A 418 -9.23 3.54 -15.30
C LYS A 418 -7.76 3.14 -15.51
N ILE A 419 -6.89 4.09 -15.21
CA ILE A 419 -5.43 3.96 -15.10
C ILE A 419 -5.02 4.38 -13.69
N GLU A 420 -4.20 3.56 -13.04
CA GLU A 420 -3.66 3.87 -11.72
C GLU A 420 -2.16 3.57 -11.66
N MET A 421 -1.41 4.47 -11.05
CA MET A 421 0.04 4.44 -11.01
C MET A 421 0.55 4.59 -9.59
N TYR A 422 1.51 3.74 -9.23
CA TYR A 422 2.07 3.62 -7.89
C TYR A 422 3.60 3.53 -7.93
N ALA A 423 4.24 3.94 -6.84
CA ALA A 423 5.63 3.63 -6.54
C ALA A 423 5.73 2.95 -5.17
N GLY A 424 6.33 1.77 -5.13
CA GLY A 424 6.53 1.00 -3.91
C GLY A 424 7.89 0.35 -3.87
N ASP A 425 8.01 -0.70 -3.06
CA ASP A 425 9.19 -1.56 -2.99
C ASP A 425 8.78 -3.04 -3.11
N ASP A 426 9.75 -3.94 -2.93
CA ASP A 426 9.51 -5.38 -3.02
C ASP A 426 8.51 -5.89 -1.96
N ALA A 427 8.41 -5.22 -0.81
CA ALA A 427 7.49 -5.60 0.26
C ALA A 427 6.07 -5.08 -0.02
N ASN A 428 5.95 -3.85 -0.52
CA ASN A 428 4.68 -3.27 -0.91
C ASN A 428 4.81 -2.49 -2.23
N PRO A 429 4.53 -3.12 -3.38
CA PRO A 429 4.57 -2.47 -4.69
C PRO A 429 3.55 -1.33 -4.90
N PHE A 430 2.62 -1.17 -3.97
CA PHE A 430 1.56 -0.15 -4.01
C PHE A 430 1.67 0.86 -2.88
N ALA A 431 2.80 0.89 -2.15
CA ALA A 431 2.96 1.71 -0.95
C ALA A 431 2.59 3.17 -1.16
N ASN A 432 2.97 3.75 -2.29
CA ASN A 432 2.64 5.14 -2.62
C ASN A 432 1.80 5.19 -3.88
N HIS A 433 0.55 5.64 -3.74
CA HIS A 433 -0.28 6.04 -4.86
C HIS A 433 0.23 7.37 -5.43
N ILE A 434 0.38 7.44 -6.75
CA ILE A 434 0.80 8.66 -7.44
C ILE A 434 -0.40 9.31 -8.12
N PHE A 435 -1.09 8.54 -8.96
CA PHE A 435 -2.10 9.07 -9.88
C PHE A 435 -3.17 8.03 -10.19
N THR A 436 -4.44 8.45 -10.20
CA THR A 436 -5.57 7.68 -10.74
C THR A 436 -6.28 8.55 -11.76
N TRP A 437 -6.56 7.99 -12.93
CA TRP A 437 -7.46 8.60 -13.90
C TRP A 437 -8.56 7.64 -14.31
N ASN A 438 -9.80 8.05 -14.08
CA ASN A 438 -10.98 7.33 -14.53
C ASN A 438 -11.33 7.75 -15.96
N LYS A 439 -11.80 6.79 -16.75
CA LYS A 439 -12.26 7.00 -18.11
C LYS A 439 -13.32 8.08 -18.17
N GLU A 440 -13.14 9.00 -19.09
CA GLU A 440 -14.08 10.06 -19.41
C GLU A 440 -14.09 10.32 -20.92
N GLY A 441 -15.20 10.87 -21.41
CA GLY A 441 -15.31 11.32 -22.79
C GLY A 441 -15.17 10.24 -23.85
N ASP A 442 -14.76 10.68 -25.04
CA ASP A 442 -14.47 9.82 -26.19
C ASP A 442 -12.97 9.58 -26.32
N TRP A 443 -12.50 9.08 -27.47
CA TRP A 443 -11.08 8.79 -27.70
C TRP A 443 -10.17 10.01 -27.57
N THR A 444 -10.69 11.23 -27.75
CA THR A 444 -9.90 12.46 -27.62
C THR A 444 -9.44 12.65 -26.17
N GLN A 445 -10.26 12.20 -25.21
CA GLN A 445 -9.92 12.14 -23.79
C GLN A 445 -9.42 10.76 -23.36
N TRP A 446 -9.87 9.66 -23.94
CA TRP A 446 -9.50 8.30 -23.51
C TRP A 446 -9.12 7.39 -24.69
N PRO A 447 -7.90 7.53 -25.24
CA PRO A 447 -7.41 6.69 -26.33
C PRO A 447 -6.83 5.34 -25.86
N PHE A 448 -6.87 5.02 -24.57
CA PHE A 448 -6.20 3.85 -23.96
C PHE A 448 -7.00 2.56 -24.04
N ASP A 449 -7.49 2.25 -25.22
CA ASP A 449 -8.28 1.06 -25.53
C ASP A 449 -7.70 0.26 -26.71
N LYS A 450 -6.39 0.42 -26.93
CA LYS A 450 -5.60 -0.18 -28.02
C LYS A 450 -4.28 -0.76 -27.48
N PRO A 451 -3.56 -1.57 -28.27
CA PRO A 451 -2.27 -2.12 -27.83
C PRO A 451 -1.19 -1.05 -27.69
N PHE A 452 -0.46 -1.07 -26.57
CA PHE A 452 0.69 -0.21 -26.28
C PHE A 452 1.95 -1.06 -26.05
N PHE A 453 3.10 -0.55 -26.47
CA PHE A 453 4.41 -1.10 -26.12
C PHE A 453 5.04 -0.30 -24.98
N ILE A 454 5.93 -0.94 -24.21
CA ILE A 454 6.71 -0.30 -23.15
C ILE A 454 7.94 0.37 -23.76
N ILE A 455 8.30 1.53 -23.22
CA ILE A 455 9.51 2.28 -23.54
C ILE A 455 10.30 2.54 -22.25
N MET A 456 11.61 2.35 -22.32
CA MET A 456 12.53 2.68 -21.24
C MET A 456 13.72 3.45 -21.80
N ASN A 457 14.01 4.62 -21.24
CA ASN A 457 15.13 5.45 -21.68
C ASN A 457 15.63 6.40 -20.58
N ILE A 458 16.83 6.93 -20.82
CA ILE A 458 17.34 8.13 -20.16
C ILE A 458 17.58 9.19 -21.23
N ALA A 459 16.79 10.25 -21.26
CA ALA A 459 17.04 11.45 -22.06
C ALA A 459 18.07 12.36 -21.37
N VAL A 460 18.74 13.21 -22.16
CA VAL A 460 19.69 14.20 -21.67
C VAL A 460 19.25 15.60 -22.13
N GLY A 461 18.99 16.48 -21.17
CA GLY A 461 18.45 17.82 -21.41
C GLY A 461 17.01 17.77 -21.94
N GLY A 462 16.70 18.72 -22.83
CA GLY A 462 15.38 18.87 -23.42
C GLY A 462 14.50 19.89 -22.71
N ASN A 463 13.30 20.10 -23.25
CA ASN A 463 12.39 21.19 -22.91
C ASN A 463 12.04 21.27 -21.42
N TRP A 464 11.96 20.13 -20.74
CA TRP A 464 11.62 20.08 -19.31
C TRP A 464 12.70 20.71 -18.41
N PHE A 465 13.96 20.72 -18.85
CA PHE A 465 15.04 21.39 -18.11
C PHE A 465 15.10 22.90 -18.36
N GLY A 466 14.29 23.44 -19.28
CA GLY A 466 14.34 24.84 -19.70
C GLY A 466 15.66 25.22 -20.40
N ASP A 467 15.93 26.53 -20.49
CA ASP A 467 17.18 27.07 -21.01
C ASP A 467 18.26 27.02 -19.93
N MET A 468 18.89 25.86 -19.75
CA MET A 468 20.04 25.73 -18.87
C MET A 468 21.30 25.54 -19.70
N SER A 469 22.06 26.64 -19.85
CA SER A 469 23.40 26.70 -20.43
C SER A 469 24.47 25.91 -19.66
N THR A 470 24.06 25.00 -18.76
CA THR A 470 24.95 24.18 -17.91
C THR A 470 24.34 22.79 -17.75
N ILE A 471 24.55 21.93 -18.75
CA ILE A 471 24.42 20.46 -18.67
C ILE A 471 25.83 19.87 -18.75
#